data_AF-A0A6I9YCI7-F1
#
_entry.id   AF-A0A6I9YCI7-F1
#
_cell.length_a   1.000
_cell.length_b   1.000
_cell.length_c   1.000
_cell.angle_alpha   90.00
_cell.angle_beta   90.00
_cell.angle_gamma   90.00
#
_symmetry.space_group_name_H-M   'P 1'
#
loop_
_entity.id
_entity.type
_entity.pdbx_description
1 polymer ?
#
loop_
_entity_poly.entity_id
_entity_poly.type
_entity_poly.pdbx_seq_one_letter_code
_entity_poly.pdbx_strand_id
1 'polypeptide(L)'
;MNENSYNTRIQVAFSENLFFASSFSVVDETEVSCQMAVVRHLVVCQISYPVFKARQEVSFDLNFDFSLKTLQNVAVLYFQALSASHEEDYTNNQVNLTLPLRYDAELHLMRFTSMDFYEVYSNLSVYTVVNNFDEIGPVFNFSVKVTRGSNPINAATLKIHIPNQTKENNPLMYVTAVHTSQGSDINCHGLINPHKIGSQSYAASFRKESFKDLKELNCKNVRCNTITCMLKDISLKPENYVNISTRIWNGTFATSAFQKIVLSASAEIDTQDSELFITGESTLSIPITIIKSDEEAEIPIGIIIASVLIGLLLLIILTAVLWKLGFFKRKYKKMATDLEDADEITGLNKDRE
;
A
#
# COMPACT_ATOMS: atom_id res chain seq x y z
N MET A 1 13.56 -18.31 -54.25
CA MET A 1 12.31 -17.82 -54.86
C MET A 1 12.16 -18.07 -56.37
N ASN A 2 12.97 -18.94 -57.01
CA ASN A 2 12.81 -19.27 -58.44
C ASN A 2 12.79 -20.77 -58.76
N GLU A 3 13.08 -21.64 -57.79
CA GLU A 3 13.14 -23.10 -57.94
C GLU A 3 12.40 -23.77 -56.78
N ASN A 4 12.03 -25.04 -56.97
CA ASN A 4 11.40 -25.85 -55.91
C ASN A 4 12.46 -26.25 -54.87
N SER A 5 12.05 -26.33 -53.60
CA SER A 5 12.87 -26.86 -52.52
C SER A 5 12.41 -28.27 -52.16
N TYR A 6 13.36 -29.17 -51.93
CA TYR A 6 13.08 -30.57 -51.58
C TYR A 6 13.36 -30.82 -50.10
N ASN A 7 12.48 -31.58 -49.45
CA ASN A 7 12.57 -31.93 -48.03
C ASN A 7 12.77 -30.68 -47.15
N THR A 8 12.00 -29.63 -47.44
CA THR A 8 12.05 -28.36 -46.73
C THR A 8 11.65 -28.57 -45.28
N ARG A 9 12.49 -28.10 -44.37
CA ARG A 9 12.25 -28.18 -42.93
C ARG A 9 12.67 -26.91 -42.22
N ILE A 10 11.93 -26.56 -41.18
CA ILE A 10 12.31 -25.51 -40.25
C ILE A 10 12.69 -26.19 -38.94
N GLN A 11 13.91 -25.91 -38.49
CA GLN A 11 14.39 -26.33 -37.18
C GLN A 11 14.29 -25.16 -36.21
N VAL A 12 13.74 -25.43 -35.04
CA VAL A 12 13.59 -24.44 -33.98
C VAL A 12 14.25 -24.97 -32.72
N ALA A 13 15.45 -24.48 -32.41
CA ALA A 13 16.10 -24.73 -31.14
C ALA A 13 15.63 -23.68 -30.13
N PHE A 14 15.32 -24.09 -28.91
CA PHE A 14 14.78 -23.20 -27.88
C PHE A 14 15.49 -23.38 -26.54
N SER A 15 15.40 -22.37 -25.68
CA SER A 15 15.99 -22.40 -24.34
C SER A 15 15.23 -23.34 -23.38
N GLU A 16 15.91 -23.78 -22.31
CA GLU A 16 15.37 -24.78 -21.37
C GLU A 16 14.19 -24.28 -20.52
N ASN A 17 13.92 -22.98 -20.52
CA ASN A 17 12.77 -22.35 -19.88
C ASN A 17 11.49 -22.36 -20.75
N LEU A 18 11.52 -23.02 -21.92
CA LEU A 18 10.38 -23.21 -22.81
C LEU A 18 10.07 -24.70 -23.02
N PHE A 19 8.80 -24.98 -23.33
CA PHE A 19 8.29 -26.26 -23.80
C PHE A 19 7.50 -26.05 -25.09
N PHE A 20 7.72 -26.90 -26.09
CA PHE A 20 6.85 -26.90 -27.27
C PHE A 20 5.49 -27.50 -26.91
N ALA A 21 4.43 -26.70 -27.05
CA ALA A 21 3.07 -27.09 -26.71
C ALA A 21 2.33 -27.68 -27.91
N SER A 22 2.32 -26.96 -29.04
CA SER A 22 1.60 -27.35 -30.24
C SER A 22 2.03 -26.54 -31.46
N SER A 23 1.71 -27.03 -32.65
CA SER A 23 1.77 -26.24 -33.89
C SER A 23 0.39 -26.18 -34.53
N PHE A 24 0.02 -25.02 -35.08
CA PHE A 24 -1.22 -24.83 -35.85
C PHE A 24 -0.88 -24.23 -37.21
N SER A 25 -1.53 -24.71 -38.27
CA SER A 25 -1.44 -24.10 -39.60
C SER A 25 -2.74 -23.39 -39.90
N VAL A 26 -2.65 -22.09 -40.22
CA VAL A 26 -3.79 -21.27 -40.63
C VAL A 26 -4.06 -21.60 -42.10
N VAL A 27 -4.79 -22.71 -42.32
CA VAL A 27 -5.41 -23.14 -43.59
C VAL A 27 -4.79 -22.54 -44.85
N ASP A 28 -3.78 -23.21 -45.37
CA ASP A 28 -3.46 -23.29 -46.79
C ASP A 28 -3.28 -24.77 -47.13
N GLU A 29 -3.47 -25.19 -48.38
CA GLU A 29 -3.31 -26.59 -48.85
C GLU A 29 -1.88 -27.18 -48.62
N THR A 30 -1.02 -26.44 -47.93
CA THR A 30 0.37 -26.75 -47.62
C THR A 30 0.44 -27.53 -46.31
N GLU A 31 0.69 -28.84 -46.40
CA GLU A 31 0.86 -29.68 -45.20
C GLU A 31 2.11 -29.25 -44.40
N VAL A 32 1.92 -28.96 -43.11
CA VAL A 32 2.98 -28.67 -42.15
C VAL A 32 2.87 -29.64 -40.98
N SER A 33 3.94 -30.40 -40.73
CA SER A 33 3.99 -31.38 -39.64
C SER A 33 5.19 -31.09 -38.74
N CYS A 34 4.92 -30.71 -37.49
CA CYS A 34 5.95 -30.38 -36.50
C CYS A 34 6.04 -31.46 -35.43
N GLN A 35 7.26 -31.91 -35.15
CA GLN A 35 7.54 -32.93 -34.15
C GLN A 35 8.78 -32.55 -33.34
N MET A 36 8.79 -32.95 -32.07
CA MET A 36 9.98 -32.86 -31.24
C MET A 36 11.07 -33.78 -31.79
N ALA A 37 12.29 -33.26 -31.93
CA ALA A 37 13.44 -34.06 -32.29
C ALA A 37 13.88 -34.98 -31.14
N VAL A 38 14.75 -35.94 -31.45
CA VAL A 38 15.44 -36.75 -30.43
C VAL A 38 16.35 -35.88 -29.57
N VAL A 39 16.92 -34.83 -30.16
CA VAL A 39 17.70 -33.81 -29.44
C VAL A 39 16.73 -32.97 -28.60
N ARG A 40 17.05 -32.78 -27.32
CA ARG A 40 16.24 -31.96 -26.41
C ARG A 40 16.17 -30.52 -26.90
N HIS A 41 15.03 -29.87 -26.61
CA HIS A 41 14.78 -28.47 -26.94
C HIS A 41 14.93 -28.12 -28.44
N LEU A 42 14.56 -29.06 -29.30
CA LEU A 42 14.57 -28.88 -30.75
C LEU A 42 13.24 -29.40 -31.34
N VAL A 43 12.52 -28.52 -32.04
CA VAL A 43 11.37 -28.89 -32.89
C VAL A 43 11.82 -28.91 -34.33
N VAL A 44 11.33 -29.88 -35.10
CA VAL A 44 11.49 -29.93 -36.55
C VAL A 44 10.12 -29.91 -37.20
N CYS A 45 9.87 -28.90 -38.02
CA CYS A 45 8.67 -28.76 -38.84
C CYS A 45 8.99 -29.12 -40.28
N GLN A 46 8.36 -30.16 -40.81
CA GLN A 46 8.42 -30.53 -42.22
C GLN A 46 7.37 -29.74 -43.00
N ILE A 47 7.78 -29.14 -44.11
CA ILE A 47 6.95 -28.26 -44.94
C ILE A 47 6.72 -28.93 -46.30
N SER A 48 5.46 -29.25 -46.62
CA SER A 48 5.03 -29.84 -47.90
C SER A 48 5.95 -30.94 -48.40
N TYR A 49 6.08 -32.01 -47.60
CA TYR A 49 6.91 -33.13 -47.98
C TYR A 49 6.36 -33.81 -49.25
N PRO A 50 7.18 -34.10 -50.28
CA PRO A 50 8.63 -33.87 -50.36
C PRO A 50 9.05 -32.58 -51.08
N VAL A 51 8.12 -31.81 -51.67
CA VAL A 51 8.42 -30.65 -52.52
C VAL A 51 7.65 -29.40 -52.08
N PHE A 52 8.39 -28.36 -51.71
CA PHE A 52 7.87 -27.01 -51.53
C PHE A 52 8.05 -26.21 -52.83
N LYS A 53 6.95 -25.72 -53.41
CA LYS A 53 6.96 -25.17 -54.78
C LYS A 53 7.62 -23.80 -54.85
N ALA A 54 8.22 -23.49 -55.99
CA ALA A 54 8.76 -22.17 -56.28
C ALA A 54 7.68 -21.10 -56.08
N ARG A 55 8.02 -20.03 -55.34
CA ARG A 55 7.14 -18.88 -55.02
C ARG A 55 5.92 -19.23 -54.14
N GLN A 56 5.85 -20.44 -53.61
CA GLN A 56 4.90 -20.77 -52.56
C GLN A 56 5.37 -20.13 -51.26
N GLU A 57 4.41 -19.66 -50.47
CA GLU A 57 4.62 -19.12 -49.13
C GLU A 57 3.75 -19.93 -48.17
N VAL A 58 4.23 -20.11 -46.94
CA VAL A 58 3.47 -20.79 -45.89
C VAL A 58 3.64 -20.02 -44.59
N SER A 59 2.54 -19.86 -43.88
CA SER A 59 2.52 -19.30 -42.53
C SER A 59 1.89 -20.31 -41.58
N PHE A 60 2.53 -20.53 -40.44
CA PHE A 60 2.05 -21.42 -39.39
C PHE A 60 2.56 -20.93 -38.04
N ASP A 61 1.82 -21.28 -36.98
CA ASP A 61 2.08 -20.85 -35.63
C ASP A 61 2.71 -21.98 -34.83
N LEU A 62 3.70 -21.62 -34.01
CA LEU A 62 4.32 -22.49 -33.02
C LEU A 62 4.01 -21.94 -31.63
N ASN A 63 3.32 -22.74 -30.82
CA ASN A 63 3.00 -22.40 -29.45
C ASN A 63 4.02 -23.02 -28.51
N PHE A 64 4.59 -22.17 -27.65
CA PHE A 64 5.50 -22.56 -26.59
C PHE A 64 4.95 -22.14 -25.23
N ASP A 65 5.03 -23.04 -24.26
CA ASP A 65 4.71 -22.78 -22.86
C ASP A 65 5.98 -22.55 -22.05
N PHE A 66 5.91 -21.76 -20.98
CA PHE A 66 7.05 -21.52 -20.10
C PHE A 66 7.23 -22.63 -19.05
N SER A 67 8.48 -23.04 -18.84
CA SER A 67 8.88 -23.96 -17.78
C SER A 67 9.14 -23.22 -16.47
N LEU A 68 8.25 -23.39 -15.49
CA LEU A 68 8.48 -22.87 -14.13
C LEU A 68 9.49 -23.70 -13.31
N LYS A 69 10.03 -24.79 -13.87
CA LYS A 69 11.06 -25.62 -13.22
C LYS A 69 12.48 -25.10 -13.43
N THR A 70 12.69 -24.38 -14.52
CA THR A 70 13.98 -23.90 -15.02
C THR A 70 13.83 -22.43 -15.37
N LEU A 71 13.69 -21.59 -14.35
CA LEU A 71 13.48 -20.15 -14.53
C LEU A 71 14.73 -19.51 -15.14
N GLN A 72 14.54 -18.69 -16.18
CA GLN A 72 15.59 -17.86 -16.78
C GLN A 72 14.97 -16.50 -17.12
N ASN A 73 15.75 -15.43 -16.99
CA ASN A 73 15.33 -14.06 -17.28
C ASN A 73 15.26 -13.76 -18.80
N VAL A 74 15.59 -14.74 -19.64
CA VAL A 74 15.52 -14.64 -21.11
C VAL A 74 15.07 -15.98 -21.68
N ALA A 75 14.17 -15.95 -22.66
CA ALA A 75 13.91 -17.08 -23.54
C ALA A 75 14.47 -16.81 -24.94
N VAL A 76 15.07 -17.83 -25.56
CA VAL A 76 15.68 -17.72 -26.88
C VAL A 76 15.09 -18.79 -27.79
N LEU A 77 14.72 -18.38 -29.00
CA LEU A 77 14.29 -19.24 -30.08
C LEU A 77 15.22 -19.00 -31.28
N TYR A 78 15.87 -20.05 -31.75
CA TYR A 78 16.76 -20.05 -32.90
C TYR A 78 16.08 -20.83 -34.02
N PHE A 79 15.72 -20.12 -35.09
CA PHE A 79 15.07 -20.70 -36.26
C PHE A 79 16.09 -20.87 -37.37
N GLN A 80 16.04 -22.02 -38.03
CA GLN A 80 16.85 -22.31 -39.20
C GLN A 80 16.01 -23.01 -40.27
N ALA A 81 15.95 -22.41 -41.45
CA ALA A 81 15.39 -23.05 -42.63
C ALA A 81 16.43 -23.96 -43.30
N LEU A 82 16.04 -25.17 -43.68
CA LEU A 82 16.90 -26.16 -44.31
C LEU A 82 16.17 -26.85 -45.46
N SER A 83 16.94 -27.27 -46.46
CA SER A 83 16.48 -28.07 -47.59
C SER A 83 17.45 -29.24 -47.85
N ALA A 84 17.07 -30.18 -48.71
CA ALA A 84 17.97 -31.24 -49.18
C ALA A 84 18.90 -30.77 -50.32
N SER A 85 18.69 -29.57 -50.85
CA SER A 85 19.55 -28.95 -51.85
C SER A 85 20.82 -28.37 -51.22
N HIS A 86 21.90 -28.32 -52.00
CA HIS A 86 23.09 -27.58 -51.62
C HIS A 86 22.84 -26.08 -51.84
N GLU A 87 22.90 -25.30 -50.77
CA GLU A 87 22.80 -23.84 -50.84
C GLU A 87 24.21 -23.22 -50.77
N GLU A 88 24.43 -22.13 -51.50
CA GLU A 88 25.73 -21.43 -51.50
C GLU A 88 25.88 -20.51 -50.28
N ASP A 89 24.76 -19.99 -49.77
CA ASP A 89 24.70 -19.12 -48.60
C ASP A 89 23.62 -19.62 -47.64
N TYR A 90 24.05 -20.06 -46.45
CA TYR A 90 23.17 -20.51 -45.37
C TYR A 90 22.92 -19.44 -44.30
N THR A 91 23.53 -18.25 -44.42
CA THR A 91 23.51 -17.22 -43.39
C THR A 91 22.18 -16.46 -43.35
N ASN A 92 21.50 -16.38 -44.49
CA ASN A 92 20.20 -15.74 -44.64
C ASN A 92 19.00 -16.62 -44.20
N ASN A 93 19.25 -17.89 -43.85
CA ASN A 93 18.23 -18.85 -43.44
C ASN A 93 17.99 -18.91 -41.93
N GLN A 94 18.61 -18.00 -41.17
CA GLN A 94 18.65 -18.05 -39.71
C GLN A 94 18.03 -16.79 -39.12
N VAL A 95 17.21 -16.96 -38.10
CA VAL A 95 16.67 -15.85 -37.32
C VAL A 95 16.59 -16.22 -35.84
N ASN A 96 16.96 -15.27 -34.99
CA ASN A 96 16.99 -15.46 -33.54
C ASN A 96 15.98 -14.52 -32.91
N LEU A 97 15.09 -15.07 -32.11
CA LEU A 97 14.14 -14.31 -31.28
C LEU A 97 14.57 -14.43 -29.83
N THR A 98 14.74 -13.28 -29.16
CA THR A 98 15.11 -13.20 -27.75
C THR A 98 14.01 -12.46 -27.00
N LEU A 99 13.46 -13.09 -25.98
CA LEU A 99 12.35 -12.58 -25.18
C LEU A 99 12.85 -12.36 -23.74
N PRO A 100 12.97 -11.11 -23.26
CA PRO A 100 13.27 -10.85 -21.87
C PRO A 100 12.06 -11.24 -20.99
N LEU A 101 12.32 -11.92 -19.89
CA LEU A 101 11.31 -12.45 -18.98
C LEU A 101 11.51 -11.96 -17.56
N ARG A 102 10.40 -11.74 -16.87
CA ARG A 102 10.34 -11.56 -15.41
C ARG A 102 9.12 -12.30 -14.88
N TYR A 103 9.24 -12.85 -13.69
CA TYR A 103 8.21 -13.64 -13.03
C TYR A 103 7.59 -12.86 -11.88
N ASP A 104 6.27 -12.93 -11.72
CA ASP A 104 5.63 -12.36 -10.53
C ASP A 104 6.00 -13.21 -9.31
N ALA A 105 6.51 -12.57 -8.27
CA ALA A 105 6.84 -13.24 -7.04
C ALA A 105 5.58 -13.76 -6.31
N GLU A 106 4.41 -13.18 -6.57
CA GLU A 106 3.15 -13.53 -5.89
C GLU A 106 3.31 -13.53 -4.35
N LEU A 107 4.12 -12.60 -3.83
CA LEU A 107 4.30 -12.40 -2.40
C LEU A 107 3.23 -11.43 -1.89
N HIS A 108 2.49 -11.84 -0.86
CA HIS A 108 1.46 -11.04 -0.24
C HIS A 108 1.77 -10.80 1.24
N LEU A 109 1.55 -9.56 1.67
CA LEU A 109 1.72 -9.13 3.04
C LEU A 109 0.36 -8.93 3.72
N MET A 110 0.22 -9.46 4.94
CA MET A 110 -0.91 -9.20 5.82
C MET A 110 -0.41 -8.71 7.18
N ARG A 111 -1.19 -7.87 7.86
CA ARG A 111 -0.90 -7.40 9.21
C ARG A 111 -1.96 -7.83 10.21
N PHE A 112 -1.53 -7.99 11.45
CA PHE A 112 -2.39 -8.10 12.63
C PHE A 112 -1.89 -7.12 13.67
N THR A 113 -2.77 -6.27 14.21
CA THR A 113 -2.44 -5.26 15.22
C THR A 113 -3.15 -5.59 16.53
N SER A 114 -2.52 -5.29 17.66
CA SER A 114 -3.12 -5.51 19.00
C SER A 114 -4.18 -4.47 19.38
N MET A 115 -4.17 -3.31 18.72
CA MET A 115 -5.14 -2.23 18.89
C MET A 115 -5.20 -1.36 17.63
N ASP A 116 -6.34 -0.73 17.38
CA ASP A 116 -6.53 0.18 16.25
C ASP A 116 -6.42 1.66 16.64
N PHE A 117 -6.71 1.95 17.91
CA PHE A 117 -6.59 3.30 18.46
C PHE A 117 -6.11 3.29 19.91
N TYR A 118 -5.53 4.42 20.31
CA TYR A 118 -5.07 4.72 21.65
C TYR A 118 -5.44 6.16 22.03
N GLU A 119 -5.90 6.36 23.26
CA GLU A 119 -6.30 7.66 23.79
C GLU A 119 -5.23 8.18 24.77
N VAL A 120 -4.81 9.43 24.59
CA VAL A 120 -3.84 10.12 25.45
C VAL A 120 -4.48 11.37 26.08
N TYR A 121 -4.03 11.73 27.29
CA TYR A 121 -4.47 12.94 27.99
C TYR A 121 -3.25 13.79 28.38
N SER A 122 -3.36 15.11 28.34
CA SER A 122 -2.25 16.01 28.74
C SER A 122 -1.91 15.98 30.22
N ASN A 123 -2.83 15.53 31.08
CA ASN A 123 -2.69 15.55 32.54
C ASN A 123 -2.02 14.29 33.13
N LEU A 124 -1.69 13.30 32.29
CA LEU A 124 -0.98 12.10 32.75
C LEU A 124 0.45 12.46 33.18
N SER A 125 0.88 11.92 34.32
CA SER A 125 2.27 12.03 34.76
C SER A 125 3.18 11.35 33.73
N VAL A 126 3.89 12.15 32.94
CA VAL A 126 4.85 11.68 31.95
C VAL A 126 6.16 11.32 32.66
N TYR A 127 6.55 10.05 32.61
CA TYR A 127 7.85 9.60 33.11
C TYR A 127 8.97 10.09 32.20
N THR A 128 9.85 10.94 32.72
CA THR A 128 11.07 11.39 32.02
C THR A 128 12.26 10.46 32.26
N VAL A 129 12.22 9.66 33.32
CA VAL A 129 13.20 8.58 33.57
C VAL A 129 12.43 7.28 33.65
N VAL A 130 12.69 6.38 32.71
CA VAL A 130 12.00 5.09 32.60
C VAL A 130 12.93 3.94 32.99
N ASN A 131 12.43 3.02 33.80
CA ASN A 131 13.16 1.84 34.28
C ASN A 131 12.67 0.54 33.64
N ASN A 132 11.40 0.50 33.23
CA ASN A 132 10.76 -0.65 32.59
C ASN A 132 9.94 -0.20 31.36
N PHE A 133 9.42 -1.15 30.59
CA PHE A 133 8.67 -0.85 29.38
C PHE A 133 7.27 -0.29 29.64
N ASP A 134 6.67 -0.53 30.81
CA ASP A 134 5.34 -0.02 31.17
C ASP A 134 5.35 1.50 31.36
N GLU A 135 6.46 2.05 31.86
CA GLU A 135 6.66 3.49 32.03
C GLU A 135 6.82 4.26 30.71
N ILE A 136 7.03 3.58 29.57
CA ILE A 136 7.11 4.21 28.24
C ILE A 136 5.71 4.60 27.75
N GLY A 137 4.73 3.71 27.92
CA GLY A 137 3.36 3.88 27.43
C GLY A 137 2.68 2.57 27.01
N PRO A 138 1.60 2.64 26.21
CA PRO A 138 0.79 1.48 25.86
C PRO A 138 1.55 0.50 24.97
N VAL A 139 1.17 -0.77 25.06
CA VAL A 139 1.67 -1.85 24.20
C VAL A 139 1.02 -1.72 22.83
N PHE A 140 1.82 -1.64 21.77
CA PHE A 140 1.35 -1.77 20.40
C PHE A 140 2.14 -2.90 19.72
N ASN A 141 1.65 -4.12 19.91
CA ASN A 141 2.19 -5.28 19.21
C ASN A 141 1.53 -5.41 17.85
N PHE A 142 2.31 -5.79 16.84
CA PHE A 142 1.78 -6.14 15.54
C PHE A 142 2.59 -7.29 14.92
N SER A 143 1.94 -8.00 14.01
CA SER A 143 2.52 -9.15 13.31
C SER A 143 2.40 -8.93 11.82
N VAL A 144 3.48 -9.22 11.09
CA VAL A 144 3.50 -9.23 9.64
C VAL A 144 3.53 -10.68 9.18
N LYS A 145 2.52 -11.07 8.42
CA LYS A 145 2.40 -12.38 7.78
C LYS A 145 2.80 -12.24 6.31
N VAL A 146 3.73 -13.08 5.88
CA VAL A 146 4.15 -13.21 4.48
C VAL A 146 3.61 -14.52 3.95
N THR A 147 2.80 -14.44 2.89
CA THR A 147 2.28 -15.60 2.16
C THR A 147 2.79 -15.57 0.73
N ARG A 148 3.03 -16.74 0.15
CA ARG A 148 3.45 -16.89 -1.25
C ARG A 148 2.34 -17.48 -2.11
N GLY A 149 2.39 -17.17 -3.39
CA GLY A 149 1.64 -17.87 -4.42
C GLY A 149 2.32 -19.16 -4.89
N SER A 150 2.11 -19.46 -6.16
CA SER A 150 2.50 -20.71 -6.82
C SER A 150 3.95 -20.73 -7.31
N ASN A 151 4.54 -19.56 -7.56
CA ASN A 151 5.88 -19.45 -8.13
C ASN A 151 6.98 -19.85 -7.12
N PRO A 152 8.03 -20.57 -7.57
CA PRO A 152 9.06 -21.12 -6.69
C PRO A 152 10.08 -20.03 -6.29
N ILE A 153 9.85 -19.41 -5.15
CA ILE A 153 10.78 -18.45 -4.54
C ILE A 153 11.55 -19.14 -3.42
N ASN A 154 12.86 -18.94 -3.40
CA ASN A 154 13.72 -19.52 -2.38
C ASN A 154 13.96 -18.56 -1.22
N ALA A 155 14.13 -17.26 -1.50
CA ALA A 155 14.45 -16.27 -0.47
C ALA A 155 13.80 -14.90 -0.73
N ALA A 156 13.40 -14.26 0.36
CA ALA A 156 12.88 -12.89 0.36
C ALA A 156 13.39 -12.11 1.57
N THR A 157 13.42 -10.78 1.46
CA THR A 157 13.86 -9.86 2.50
C THR A 157 12.70 -8.98 2.93
N LEU A 158 12.23 -9.15 4.16
CA LEU A 158 11.20 -8.30 4.76
C LEU A 158 11.87 -7.17 5.54
N LYS A 159 11.58 -5.92 5.18
CA LYS A 159 12.01 -4.71 5.90
C LYS A 159 10.81 -4.11 6.61
N ILE A 160 10.91 -3.93 7.91
CA ILE A 160 9.88 -3.29 8.74
C ILE A 160 10.44 -1.96 9.22
N HIS A 161 9.83 -0.87 8.78
CA HIS A 161 10.21 0.49 9.12
C HIS A 161 9.36 0.99 10.29
N ILE A 162 10.03 1.36 11.38
CA ILE A 162 9.44 1.77 12.65
C ILE A 162 9.69 3.26 12.87
N PRO A 163 8.65 4.10 12.94
CA PRO A 163 8.73 5.50 13.38
C PRO A 163 9.37 5.61 14.75
N ASN A 164 10.65 5.97 14.79
CA ASN A 164 11.43 6.00 16.02
C ASN A 164 11.36 7.39 16.67
N GLN A 165 11.59 8.45 15.90
CA GLN A 165 11.72 9.81 16.43
C GLN A 165 11.24 10.88 15.44
N THR A 166 10.68 11.99 15.95
CA THR A 166 10.37 13.19 15.16
C THR A 166 11.64 13.94 14.73
N LYS A 167 11.47 14.99 13.92
CA LYS A 167 12.59 15.87 13.52
C LYS A 167 13.19 16.61 14.73
N GLU A 168 12.37 16.93 15.73
CA GLU A 168 12.80 17.55 17.00
C GLU A 168 13.33 16.55 18.04
N ASN A 169 13.51 15.28 17.65
CA ASN A 169 14.00 14.17 18.48
C ASN A 169 13.04 13.71 19.58
N ASN A 170 11.74 13.99 19.47
CA ASN A 170 10.77 13.33 20.33
C ASN A 170 10.62 11.87 19.94
N PRO A 171 10.71 10.92 20.89
CA PRO A 171 10.57 9.50 20.58
C PRO A 171 9.11 9.12 20.30
N LEU A 172 8.86 8.14 19.43
CA LEU A 172 7.52 7.79 18.95
C LEU A 172 7.17 6.33 19.28
N MET A 173 7.83 5.37 18.62
CA MET A 173 7.61 3.94 18.82
C MET A 173 8.93 3.27 19.23
N TYR A 174 8.87 2.45 20.27
CA TYR A 174 10.01 1.75 20.84
C TYR A 174 9.88 0.25 20.68
N VAL A 175 10.83 -0.37 19.99
CA VAL A 175 10.84 -1.83 19.78
C VAL A 175 11.41 -2.52 21.01
N THR A 176 10.61 -3.41 21.61
CA THR A 176 10.97 -4.15 22.82
C THR A 176 11.42 -5.58 22.53
N ALA A 177 10.80 -6.23 21.54
CA ALA A 177 11.16 -7.59 21.13
C ALA A 177 10.74 -7.87 19.68
N VAL A 178 11.39 -8.87 19.09
CA VAL A 178 11.06 -9.43 17.77
C VAL A 178 11.02 -10.95 17.93
N HIS A 179 9.93 -11.57 17.49
CA HIS A 179 9.74 -13.01 17.54
C HIS A 179 9.31 -13.53 16.17
N THR A 180 9.87 -14.66 15.74
CA THR A 180 9.53 -15.33 14.49
C THR A 180 8.79 -16.64 14.78
N SER A 181 8.07 -17.19 13.79
CA SER A 181 7.35 -18.46 13.98
C SER A 181 8.31 -19.63 14.26
N GLN A 182 7.95 -20.53 15.16
CA GLN A 182 8.80 -21.66 15.52
C GLN A 182 9.14 -22.55 14.31
N GLY A 183 10.42 -22.92 14.21
CA GLY A 183 10.96 -23.73 13.11
C GLY A 183 10.99 -23.04 11.75
N SER A 184 10.84 -21.71 11.69
CA SER A 184 11.08 -20.93 10.47
C SER A 184 12.55 -20.48 10.42
N ASP A 185 13.22 -20.61 9.27
CA ASP A 185 14.57 -20.06 9.05
C ASP A 185 14.46 -18.56 8.71
N ILE A 186 13.89 -17.81 9.66
CA ILE A 186 13.74 -16.36 9.58
C ILE A 186 14.72 -15.74 10.56
N ASN A 187 15.67 -14.99 10.02
CA ASN A 187 16.66 -14.27 10.82
C ASN A 187 16.43 -12.77 10.71
N CYS A 188 16.10 -12.14 11.83
CA CYS A 188 15.80 -10.72 11.92
C CYS A 188 16.92 -9.94 12.64
N HIS A 189 17.31 -8.80 12.06
CA HIS A 189 18.28 -7.89 12.62
C HIS A 189 17.73 -6.46 12.65
N GLY A 190 18.01 -5.72 13.72
CA GLY A 190 17.56 -4.35 13.89
C GLY A 190 17.83 -3.83 15.30
N LEU A 191 17.49 -2.57 15.55
CA LEU A 191 17.62 -1.96 16.87
C LEU A 191 16.47 -2.41 17.77
N ILE A 192 16.75 -3.41 18.61
CA ILE A 192 15.82 -3.95 19.61
C ILE A 192 16.29 -3.51 20.99
N ASN A 193 15.41 -2.87 21.76
CA ASN A 193 15.70 -2.30 23.07
C ASN A 193 17.08 -1.57 23.13
N PRO A 194 17.37 -0.61 22.23
CA PRO A 194 18.70 0.01 22.12
C PRO A 194 19.17 0.70 23.40
N HIS A 195 18.24 1.14 24.25
CA HIS A 195 18.55 1.78 25.54
C HIS A 195 18.64 0.79 26.71
N LYS A 196 18.50 -0.52 26.47
CA LYS A 196 18.55 -1.58 27.49
C LYS A 196 17.63 -1.31 28.70
N ILE A 197 16.46 -0.71 28.43
CA ILE A 197 15.43 -0.44 29.43
C ILE A 197 15.00 -1.78 30.04
N GLY A 198 14.81 -1.81 31.36
CA GLY A 198 14.65 -3.02 32.17
C GLY A 198 15.94 -3.48 32.84
N SER A 199 17.10 -3.22 32.23
CA SER A 199 18.42 -3.45 32.84
C SER A 199 19.05 -2.17 33.37
N GLN A 200 18.78 -1.04 32.72
CA GLN A 200 19.23 0.28 33.14
C GLN A 200 18.14 1.34 32.93
N SER A 201 18.17 2.39 33.74
CA SER A 201 17.29 3.54 33.60
C SER A 201 17.64 4.35 32.35
N TYR A 202 16.62 4.87 31.67
CA TYR A 202 16.79 5.73 30.50
C TYR A 202 16.07 7.07 30.71
N ALA A 203 16.78 8.17 30.47
CA ALA A 203 16.21 9.51 30.52
C ALA A 203 15.67 9.90 29.13
N ALA A 204 14.34 9.99 29.02
CA ALA A 204 13.62 10.47 27.85
C ALA A 204 13.35 11.98 27.96
N SER A 205 13.39 12.68 26.82
CA SER A 205 13.06 14.10 26.72
C SER A 205 11.90 14.29 25.77
N PHE A 206 10.94 15.13 26.16
CA PHE A 206 9.76 15.45 25.38
C PHE A 206 9.68 16.96 25.19
N ARG A 207 9.73 17.40 23.95
CA ARG A 207 9.59 18.79 23.51
C ARG A 207 8.17 19.03 23.06
N LYS A 208 7.65 20.24 23.26
CA LYS A 208 6.34 20.62 22.75
C LYS A 208 6.39 20.78 21.24
N GLU A 209 5.67 19.95 20.51
CA GLU A 209 5.50 20.03 19.05
C GLU A 209 4.01 20.23 18.70
N SER A 210 3.72 20.74 17.51
CA SER A 210 2.36 20.77 16.96
C SER A 210 2.25 19.76 15.82
N PHE A 211 1.28 18.86 15.93
CA PHE A 211 0.95 17.92 14.85
C PHE A 211 -0.43 18.21 14.23
N LYS A 212 -1.04 19.37 14.51
CA LYS A 212 -2.36 19.76 13.99
C LYS A 212 -2.46 19.74 12.46
N ASP A 213 -1.35 20.07 11.78
CA ASP A 213 -1.28 20.09 10.31
C ASP A 213 -0.93 18.72 9.69
N LEU A 214 -0.67 17.71 10.53
CA LEU A 214 -0.25 16.38 10.11
C LEU A 214 -1.38 15.38 10.31
N LYS A 215 -1.71 14.64 9.25
CA LYS A 215 -2.66 13.51 9.33
C LYS A 215 -1.99 12.25 9.86
N GLU A 216 -0.69 12.09 9.59
CA GLU A 216 0.05 10.86 9.84
C GLU A 216 1.52 11.13 10.15
N LEU A 217 2.10 10.36 11.07
CA LEU A 217 3.53 10.24 11.34
C LEU A 217 4.01 8.88 10.82
N ASN A 218 4.86 8.90 9.80
CA ASN A 218 5.42 7.70 9.16
C ASN A 218 6.84 7.96 8.66
N CYS A 219 7.48 6.95 8.09
CA CYS A 219 8.88 7.06 7.67
C CYS A 219 9.16 8.02 6.50
N LYS A 220 8.13 8.68 5.95
CA LYS A 220 8.30 9.77 4.98
C LYS A 220 8.55 11.12 5.66
N ASN A 221 8.07 11.32 6.89
CA ASN A 221 8.13 12.61 7.58
C ASN A 221 8.85 12.57 8.94
N VAL A 222 9.08 11.38 9.51
CA VAL A 222 9.84 11.18 10.75
C VAL A 222 11.04 10.25 10.54
N ARG A 223 11.95 10.20 11.52
CA ARG A 223 13.11 9.30 11.48
C ARG A 223 12.70 7.90 11.92
N CYS A 224 13.09 6.90 11.13
CA CYS A 224 12.75 5.51 11.37
C CYS A 224 13.95 4.63 11.60
N ASN A 225 13.74 3.58 12.39
CA ASN A 225 14.63 2.43 12.46
C ASN A 225 14.07 1.34 11.56
N THR A 226 14.95 0.51 11.00
CA THR A 226 14.55 -0.62 10.15
C THR A 226 14.90 -1.93 10.83
N ILE A 227 13.95 -2.86 10.87
CA ILE A 227 14.17 -4.26 11.20
C ILE A 227 14.18 -5.02 9.88
N THR A 228 15.27 -5.73 9.58
CA THR A 228 15.42 -6.51 8.36
C THR A 228 15.40 -7.99 8.71
N CYS A 229 14.43 -8.70 8.15
CA CYS A 229 14.26 -10.13 8.31
C CYS A 229 14.54 -10.85 6.99
N MET A 230 15.49 -11.78 7.02
CA MET A 230 15.77 -12.68 5.89
C MET A 230 14.90 -13.91 6.03
N LEU A 231 14.05 -14.16 5.04
CA LEU A 231 13.19 -15.34 4.94
C LEU A 231 13.86 -16.32 3.98
N LYS A 232 14.47 -17.37 4.51
CA LYS A 232 15.02 -18.47 3.71
C LYS A 232 14.01 -19.58 3.54
N ASP A 233 14.14 -20.33 2.45
CA ASP A 233 13.33 -21.49 2.10
C ASP A 233 11.82 -21.21 2.23
N ILE A 234 11.39 -20.04 1.75
CA ILE A 234 9.97 -19.65 1.80
C ILE A 234 9.07 -20.65 1.06
N SER A 235 9.64 -21.43 0.14
CA SER A 235 8.98 -22.54 -0.54
C SER A 235 8.50 -23.66 0.40
N LEU A 236 9.17 -23.90 1.54
CA LEU A 236 8.87 -25.00 2.46
C LEU A 236 7.67 -24.71 3.38
N LYS A 237 7.32 -23.44 3.59
CA LYS A 237 6.21 -23.04 4.45
C LYS A 237 5.27 -22.09 3.74
N PRO A 238 3.95 -22.35 3.74
CA PRO A 238 2.99 -21.48 3.07
C PRO A 238 2.89 -20.10 3.72
N GLU A 239 3.20 -20.00 5.02
CA GLU A 239 3.00 -18.79 5.80
C GLU A 239 4.15 -18.56 6.78
N ASN A 240 4.68 -17.34 6.78
CA ASN A 240 5.75 -16.90 7.67
C ASN A 240 5.31 -15.69 8.47
N TYR A 241 5.60 -15.69 9.77
CA TYR A 241 5.15 -14.65 10.68
C TYR A 241 6.34 -13.98 11.38
N VAL A 242 6.33 -12.65 11.38
CA VAL A 242 7.25 -11.81 12.15
C VAL A 242 6.43 -10.98 13.11
N ASN A 243 6.55 -11.27 14.40
CA ASN A 243 5.86 -10.58 15.49
C ASN A 243 6.78 -9.51 16.06
N ILE A 244 6.31 -8.27 16.08
CA ILE A 244 7.02 -7.10 16.60
C ILE A 244 6.30 -6.63 17.86
N SER A 245 7.02 -6.58 18.98
CA SER A 245 6.51 -6.02 20.22
C SER A 245 7.00 -4.59 20.40
N THR A 246 6.08 -3.64 20.52
CA THR A 246 6.44 -2.22 20.67
C THR A 246 5.70 -1.53 21.80
N ARG A 247 6.26 -0.39 22.23
CA ARG A 247 5.65 0.58 23.13
C ARG A 247 5.55 1.92 22.42
N ILE A 248 4.46 2.64 22.64
CA ILE A 248 4.31 4.00 22.14
C ILE A 248 4.75 4.96 23.24
N TRP A 249 5.60 5.94 22.91
CA TRP A 249 6.08 6.93 23.85
C TRP A 249 4.97 7.90 24.23
N ASN A 250 4.29 7.61 25.34
CA ASN A 250 3.15 8.38 25.79
C ASN A 250 3.50 9.87 26.02
N GLY A 251 4.72 10.13 26.51
CA GLY A 251 5.19 11.48 26.80
C GLY A 251 5.20 12.44 25.60
N THR A 252 5.55 11.93 24.41
CA THR A 252 5.53 12.74 23.17
C THR A 252 4.10 13.16 22.83
N PHE A 253 3.16 12.23 22.89
CA PHE A 253 1.77 12.49 22.54
C PHE A 253 1.02 13.29 23.61
N ALA A 254 1.36 13.14 24.89
CA ALA A 254 0.82 13.97 25.96
C ALA A 254 1.30 15.43 25.87
N THR A 255 2.55 15.65 25.45
CA THR A 255 3.17 16.99 25.40
C THR A 255 2.84 17.75 24.12
N SER A 256 2.62 17.05 23.01
CA SER A 256 2.35 17.66 21.70
C SER A 256 0.90 18.11 21.52
N ALA A 257 0.69 19.08 20.64
CA ALA A 257 -0.62 19.65 20.31
C ALA A 257 -1.22 18.98 19.07
N PHE A 258 -2.32 18.23 19.24
CA PHE A 258 -3.10 17.58 18.18
C PHE A 258 -4.41 17.05 18.76
N GLN A 259 -5.38 16.71 17.90
CA GLN A 259 -6.61 16.00 18.32
C GLN A 259 -6.62 14.54 17.90
N LYS A 260 -6.21 14.28 16.66
CA LYS A 260 -6.14 12.95 16.08
C LYS A 260 -4.97 12.87 15.12
N ILE A 261 -4.13 11.86 15.28
CA ILE A 261 -3.03 11.58 14.37
C ILE A 261 -2.86 10.08 14.18
N VAL A 262 -2.46 9.65 12.98
CA VAL A 262 -2.11 8.25 12.73
C VAL A 262 -0.60 8.08 12.89
N LEU A 263 -0.15 7.19 13.74
CA LEU A 263 1.25 6.75 13.76
C LEU A 263 1.34 5.45 12.97
N SER A 264 2.14 5.41 11.91
CA SER A 264 2.18 4.25 11.01
C SER A 264 3.59 3.70 10.81
N ALA A 265 3.77 2.45 11.23
CA ALA A 265 4.89 1.64 10.76
C ALA A 265 4.58 1.10 9.36
N SER A 266 5.59 0.67 8.62
CA SER A 266 5.39 0.04 7.31
C SER A 266 6.26 -1.18 7.14
N ALA A 267 5.78 -2.16 6.39
CA ALA A 267 6.55 -3.31 5.96
C ALA A 267 6.74 -3.26 4.44
N GLU A 268 7.91 -3.68 3.99
CA GLU A 268 8.27 -3.82 2.59
C GLU A 268 8.88 -5.21 2.37
N ILE A 269 8.45 -5.93 1.34
CA ILE A 269 8.98 -7.24 0.98
C ILE A 269 9.64 -7.16 -0.40
N ASP A 270 10.83 -7.72 -0.51
CA ASP A 270 11.55 -7.81 -1.77
C ASP A 270 12.14 -9.22 -1.94
N THR A 271 12.27 -9.65 -3.18
CA THR A 271 12.96 -10.90 -3.54
C THR A 271 14.47 -10.67 -3.57
N GLN A 272 15.28 -11.69 -3.31
CA GLN A 272 16.74 -11.54 -3.49
C GLN A 272 17.17 -11.44 -4.96
N ASP A 273 16.40 -12.04 -5.87
CA ASP A 273 16.70 -12.07 -7.30
C ASP A 273 15.75 -11.13 -8.06
N SER A 274 16.10 -9.84 -8.07
CA SER A 274 15.32 -8.78 -8.72
C SER A 274 15.48 -8.74 -10.24
N GLU A 275 16.40 -9.52 -10.81
CA GLU A 275 16.52 -9.69 -12.26
C GLU A 275 15.47 -10.68 -12.78
N LEU A 276 15.18 -11.71 -11.97
CA LEU A 276 14.24 -12.77 -12.32
C LEU A 276 12.82 -12.47 -11.84
N PHE A 277 12.65 -11.90 -10.65
CA PHE A 277 11.34 -11.68 -10.05
C PHE A 277 10.94 -10.21 -9.95
N ILE A 278 9.64 -9.96 -10.05
CA ILE A 278 9.01 -8.68 -9.72
C ILE A 278 7.99 -8.91 -8.60
N THR A 279 7.88 -7.95 -7.70
CA THR A 279 6.87 -7.98 -6.64
C THR A 279 5.82 -6.92 -6.95
N GLY A 280 4.55 -7.31 -7.09
CA GLY A 280 3.45 -6.38 -7.39
C GLY A 280 3.17 -5.40 -6.24
N GLU A 281 2.55 -5.88 -5.16
CA GLU A 281 2.28 -5.08 -3.95
C GLU A 281 3.31 -5.41 -2.86
N SER A 282 4.43 -4.70 -2.87
CA SER A 282 5.55 -4.96 -1.96
C SER A 282 5.44 -4.24 -0.62
N THR A 283 4.49 -3.32 -0.44
CA THR A 283 4.43 -2.46 0.77
C THR A 283 3.11 -2.58 1.52
N LEU A 284 3.19 -2.54 2.85
CA LEU A 284 2.06 -2.70 3.76
C LEU A 284 2.15 -1.68 4.89
N SER A 285 1.13 -0.82 5.02
CA SER A 285 1.02 0.16 6.12
C SER A 285 0.44 -0.49 7.38
N ILE A 286 0.96 -0.13 8.56
CA ILE A 286 0.60 -0.69 9.88
C ILE A 286 0.25 0.49 10.81
N PRO A 287 -0.97 1.03 10.69
CA PRO A 287 -1.37 2.24 11.38
C PRO A 287 -1.89 1.96 12.80
N ILE A 288 -1.70 2.93 13.68
CA ILE A 288 -2.46 3.11 14.91
C ILE A 288 -2.93 4.56 15.02
N THR A 289 -4.20 4.75 15.37
CA THR A 289 -4.77 6.08 15.57
C THR A 289 -4.54 6.54 17.01
N ILE A 290 -3.93 7.70 17.20
CA ILE A 290 -3.75 8.32 18.52
C ILE A 290 -4.70 9.51 18.60
N ILE A 291 -5.54 9.50 19.63
CA ILE A 291 -6.54 10.54 19.88
C ILE A 291 -6.20 11.22 21.19
N LYS A 292 -6.27 12.55 21.20
CA LYS A 292 -6.05 13.37 22.38
C LYS A 292 -7.36 14.06 22.74
N SER A 293 -8.04 13.53 23.75
CA SER A 293 -9.43 13.85 24.05
C SER A 293 -9.64 15.17 24.78
N ASP A 294 -8.60 15.69 25.41
CA ASP A 294 -8.63 16.97 26.13
C ASP A 294 -8.30 18.18 25.23
N GLU A 295 -7.93 17.94 23.97
CA GLU A 295 -7.69 19.01 23.02
C GLU A 295 -9.00 19.35 22.29
N GLU A 296 -9.59 20.52 22.62
CA GLU A 296 -10.87 20.92 22.03
C GLU A 296 -10.77 21.04 20.50
N ALA A 297 -11.82 20.57 19.82
CA ALA A 297 -12.03 20.81 18.39
C ALA A 297 -12.06 22.33 18.13
N GLU A 298 -11.05 22.88 17.46
CA GLU A 298 -11.10 24.26 16.97
C GLU A 298 -12.23 24.36 15.94
N ILE A 299 -13.42 24.77 16.38
CA ILE A 299 -14.56 25.04 15.50
C ILE A 299 -14.22 26.33 14.73
N PRO A 300 -14.13 26.30 13.39
CA PRO A 300 -13.81 27.49 12.61
C PRO A 300 -14.81 28.60 12.92
N ILE A 301 -14.31 29.77 13.31
CA ILE A 301 -15.13 30.94 13.68
C ILE A 301 -16.09 31.32 12.53
N GLY A 302 -15.70 31.09 11.28
CA GLY A 302 -16.56 31.28 10.11
C GLY A 302 -17.85 30.45 10.14
N ILE A 303 -17.80 29.21 10.65
CA ILE A 303 -19.00 28.36 10.80
C ILE A 303 -19.93 28.95 11.87
N ILE A 304 -19.38 29.48 12.96
CA ILE A 304 -20.15 30.14 14.02
C ILE A 304 -20.86 31.37 13.45
N ILE A 305 -20.13 32.25 12.74
CA ILE A 305 -20.68 33.46 12.12
C ILE A 305 -21.78 33.09 11.11
N ALA A 306 -21.53 32.10 10.24
CA ALA A 306 -22.52 31.64 9.26
C ALA A 306 -23.78 31.08 9.94
N SER A 307 -23.62 30.28 11.00
CA SER A 307 -24.74 29.73 11.76
C SER A 307 -25.59 30.84 12.41
N VAL A 308 -24.95 31.88 12.96
CA VAL A 308 -25.66 33.02 13.56
C VAL A 308 -26.42 33.82 12.49
N LEU A 309 -25.80 34.08 11.33
CA LEU A 309 -26.47 34.80 10.22
C LEU A 309 -27.68 34.04 9.68
N ILE A 310 -27.56 32.73 9.49
CA ILE A 310 -28.68 31.87 9.03
C ILE A 310 -29.77 31.84 10.11
N GLY A 311 -29.40 31.69 11.38
CA GLY A 311 -30.36 31.72 12.50
C GLY A 311 -31.12 33.04 12.58
N LEU A 312 -30.45 34.18 12.40
CA LEU A 312 -31.08 35.50 12.41
C LEU A 312 -32.01 35.69 11.19
N LEU A 313 -31.59 35.24 10.01
CA LEU A 313 -32.40 35.29 8.80
C LEU A 313 -33.69 34.47 8.97
N LEU A 314 -33.59 33.25 9.50
CA LEU A 314 -34.74 32.41 9.80
C LEU A 314 -35.68 33.07 10.82
N LEU A 315 -35.12 33.71 11.85
CA LEU A 315 -35.90 34.46 12.85
C LEU A 315 -36.68 35.62 12.22
N ILE A 316 -36.04 36.39 11.32
CA ILE A 316 -36.70 37.48 10.58
C ILE A 316 -37.84 36.94 9.70
N ILE A 317 -37.60 35.83 8.99
CA ILE A 317 -38.65 35.20 8.17
C ILE A 317 -39.81 34.72 9.03
N LEU A 318 -39.52 34.06 10.16
CA LEU A 318 -40.55 33.55 11.07
C LEU A 318 -41.39 34.68 11.66
N THR A 319 -40.75 35.77 12.12
CA THR A 319 -41.46 36.94 12.65
C THR A 319 -42.34 37.60 11.58
N ALA A 320 -41.87 37.69 10.33
CA ALA A 320 -42.68 38.21 9.23
C ALA A 320 -43.90 37.32 8.91
N VAL A 321 -43.74 35.99 8.94
CA VAL A 321 -44.85 35.04 8.78
C VAL A 321 -45.86 35.16 9.92
N LEU A 322 -45.40 35.17 11.17
CA LEU A 322 -46.25 35.34 12.35
C LEU A 322 -46.99 36.69 12.35
N TRP A 323 -46.33 37.76 11.88
CA TRP A 323 -46.94 39.06 11.69
C TRP A 323 -48.05 39.02 10.64
N LYS A 324 -47.80 38.38 9.49
CA LYS A 324 -48.79 38.24 8.40
C LYS A 324 -49.98 37.39 8.80
N LEU A 325 -49.77 36.35 9.63
CA LEU A 325 -50.83 35.53 10.23
C LEU A 325 -51.59 36.24 11.36
N GLY A 326 -51.25 37.49 11.68
CA GLY A 326 -52.01 38.33 12.62
C GLY A 326 -51.70 38.05 14.09
N PHE A 327 -50.65 37.28 14.41
CA PHE A 327 -50.28 36.93 15.78
C PHE A 327 -49.93 38.15 16.62
N PHE A 328 -49.27 39.16 16.04
CA PHE A 328 -48.88 40.40 16.73
C PHE A 328 -49.92 41.54 16.68
N LYS A 329 -51.08 41.33 16.03
CA LYS A 329 -52.12 42.38 15.86
C LYS A 329 -53.02 42.62 17.08
N ARG A 330 -52.75 42.00 18.24
CA ARG A 330 -53.52 42.22 19.47
C ARG A 330 -52.59 42.63 20.62
N LYS A 331 -52.38 43.95 20.77
CA LYS A 331 -52.46 44.72 22.06
C LYS A 331 -51.73 46.07 22.11
N TYR A 332 -51.13 46.59 21.04
CA TYR A 332 -50.58 47.97 21.09
C TYR A 332 -51.65 49.07 21.07
N LYS A 333 -52.89 48.76 20.69
CA LYS A 333 -54.02 49.72 20.70
C LYS A 333 -54.61 50.00 22.11
N LYS A 334 -54.01 49.48 23.19
CA LYS A 334 -54.40 49.83 24.57
C LYS A 334 -53.41 50.80 25.25
N MET A 335 -52.14 50.83 24.86
CA MET A 335 -51.16 51.72 25.51
C MET A 335 -51.08 53.13 24.91
N ALA A 336 -51.57 53.34 23.69
CA ALA A 336 -51.65 54.69 23.11
C ALA A 336 -52.86 55.47 23.63
N THR A 337 -53.99 54.78 23.87
CA THR A 337 -55.21 55.37 24.43
C THR A 337 -55.07 55.68 25.92
N ASP A 338 -54.38 54.83 26.70
CA ASP A 338 -54.13 55.11 28.12
C ASP A 338 -53.14 56.28 28.35
N LEU A 339 -52.37 56.71 27.34
CA LEU A 339 -51.48 57.88 27.43
C LEU A 339 -52.18 59.19 27.00
N GLU A 340 -53.14 59.14 26.07
CA GLU A 340 -53.98 60.30 25.72
C GLU A 340 -54.99 60.61 26.83
N ASP A 341 -55.57 59.60 27.48
CA ASP A 341 -56.53 59.80 28.59
C ASP A 341 -55.85 60.24 29.91
N ALA A 342 -54.52 60.11 30.03
CA ALA A 342 -53.76 60.57 31.20
C ALA A 342 -53.34 62.05 31.13
N ASP A 343 -53.25 62.63 29.92
CA ASP A 343 -52.84 64.03 29.71
C ASP A 343 -54.06 65.00 29.76
N GLU A 344 -55.28 64.49 29.59
CA GLU A 344 -56.52 65.30 29.69
C GLU A 344 -56.99 65.50 31.16
N ILE A 345 -56.55 64.65 32.11
CA ILE A 345 -56.93 64.73 33.53
C ILE A 345 -55.98 65.63 34.35
N THR A 346 -54.77 65.92 33.87
CA THR A 346 -53.79 66.78 34.58
C THR A 346 -53.92 68.28 34.27
N GLY A 347 -54.67 68.65 33.22
CA GLY A 347 -54.94 70.04 32.84
C GLY A 347 -56.06 70.75 33.62
N LEU A 348 -56.94 70.03 34.32
CA LEU A 348 -58.17 70.59 34.93
C LEU A 348 -58.10 70.86 36.44
N ASN A 349 -56.95 70.64 37.09
CA ASN A 349 -56.77 70.85 38.54
C ASN A 349 -55.79 71.98 38.90
N LYS A 350 -55.47 72.91 37.98
CA LYS A 350 -54.51 74.01 38.24
C LYS A 350 -55.11 75.41 38.46
N ASP A 351 -56.43 75.57 38.39
CA ASP A 351 -57.12 76.86 38.60
C ASP A 351 -58.11 76.84 39.78
N ARG A 352 -57.71 76.28 40.93
CA ARG A 352 -58.47 76.46 42.18
C ARG A 352 -57.58 76.31 43.42
N GLU A 353 -56.83 77.37 43.72
CA GLU A 353 -56.49 77.83 45.09
C GLU A 353 -56.00 79.28 45.08
#